data_AF-A0A2B4RDD8-F1
#
_entry.id   AF-A0A2B4RDD8-F1
#
_cell.length_a   1.000
_cell.length_b   1.000
_cell.length_c   1.000
_cell.angle_alpha   90.00
_cell.angle_beta   90.00
_cell.angle_gamma   90.00
#
_symmetry.space_group_name_H-M   'P 1'
#
loop_
_entity.id
_entity.type
_entity.pdbx_description
1 polymer ?
#
loop_
_entity_poly.entity_id
_entity_poly.type
_entity_poly.pdbx_seq_one_letter_code
_entity_poly.pdbx_strand_id
1 'polypeptide(L)'
;MAAVLSEESHFKDTNEIQEEGDDEIEDIQEAGGDPVSKKKKKKKKKKKDAEDLQNGENTNGTSAKKKKKKKKKPAGAKTGEGESQSNQKINYLQPDKLKMLRFKGRGIIIIDSMEHLARLRESYSDLVDWTLVQVQALATHCVVFFGNTLNSGNVLLHPAANCQGSLTKMCKWDGSSSMNKQQTDPPTVAVSELFPDGNFPIGQIMSYKDYNLWRETSEEKRALDRAQSDMYSDVRQAAEAHRQVLRPDRQVLRPDRQVLRPDRQVLRPDRQVLRPDRQVLRPDRQVLRPDRQVSRPDRQVSRPDRQEASRKLINENKLEAGLAFPTGCSLNHCAAHYTPNAGDKTVLRYDDVCKIDFGTHVNGRIIDCAFTVSFNPKYDNLLAAVKDATNTGIREAGIDVRLCDVGEAIQEVMESYEVELDGKTYQVKPIRNLNGHSVAPYRIHAGKTVPIVKGGEAIKMEENEFFAIETFGSTGKGMVHDDMDCSHYMKNFEVGHVPLRVPRAKQLLNVINENFGTLAFCRRWLDRLGQTKYLLALKNLCDAGVVDSYPPLCDIKGCYTAQFEHTILLRPTVKEVISRGDDY
;
A
#
# COMPACT_ATOMS: atom_id res chain seq x y z
N MET A 1 -21.12 66.51 -44.28
CA MET A 1 -19.66 66.72 -44.40
C MET A 1 -19.01 65.34 -44.28
N ALA A 2 -18.41 64.84 -45.36
CA ALA A 2 -16.94 64.75 -45.53
C ALA A 2 -16.31 63.76 -44.52
N ALA A 3 -15.98 62.48 -44.80
CA ALA A 3 -15.51 61.74 -45.99
C ALA A 3 -13.96 61.70 -46.16
N VAL A 4 -13.44 60.75 -46.99
CA VAL A 4 -12.04 60.60 -47.47
C VAL A 4 -11.01 60.11 -46.42
N LEU A 5 -9.99 59.23 -46.63
CA LEU A 5 -9.54 58.16 -47.58
C LEU A 5 -8.61 57.23 -46.72
N SER A 6 -8.37 55.92 -46.88
CA SER A 6 -8.01 54.97 -47.97
C SER A 6 -6.53 54.96 -48.43
N GLU A 7 -5.84 53.82 -48.23
CA GLU A 7 -4.71 53.22 -49.01
C GLU A 7 -4.25 51.97 -48.20
N GLU A 8 -4.13 50.71 -48.62
CA GLU A 8 -3.97 49.95 -49.89
C GLU A 8 -2.56 49.74 -50.48
N SER A 9 -2.11 48.47 -50.43
CA SER A 9 -1.31 47.78 -51.47
C SER A 9 -1.42 46.26 -51.28
N HIS A 10 -2.26 45.54 -52.02
CA HIS A 10 -1.96 44.95 -53.35
C HIS A 10 -0.94 43.80 -53.37
N PHE A 11 -1.41 42.55 -53.51
CA PHE A 11 -1.33 41.81 -54.78
C PHE A 11 -2.45 40.75 -54.88
N LYS A 12 -2.70 40.18 -56.06
CA LYS A 12 -3.80 39.23 -56.36
C LYS A 12 -3.30 38.01 -57.17
N ASP A 13 -4.26 37.18 -57.61
CA ASP A 13 -4.24 36.32 -58.80
C ASP A 13 -3.59 34.92 -58.67
N THR A 14 -4.15 33.82 -59.20
CA THR A 14 -5.56 33.38 -59.43
C THR A 14 -5.58 31.90 -59.86
N ASN A 15 -6.79 31.30 -59.99
CA ASN A 15 -7.14 29.99 -60.59
C ASN A 15 -6.79 28.75 -59.73
N GLU A 16 -7.73 27.85 -59.39
CA GLU A 16 -8.63 26.98 -60.21
C GLU A 16 -7.85 25.82 -60.85
N ILE A 17 -7.93 24.59 -60.30
CA ILE A 17 -9.01 23.58 -60.40
C ILE A 17 -8.99 22.84 -61.75
N GLN A 18 -8.70 21.53 -61.70
CA GLN A 18 -9.48 20.49 -62.37
C GLN A 18 -9.19 19.09 -61.77
N GLU A 19 -10.12 18.16 -61.97
CA GLU A 19 -10.10 16.77 -61.48
C GLU A 19 -9.74 15.80 -62.63
N GLU A 20 -10.07 14.50 -62.47
CA GLU A 20 -9.84 13.38 -63.40
C GLU A 20 -8.36 12.91 -63.49
N GLY A 21 -8.06 11.62 -63.62
CA GLY A 21 -8.93 10.43 -63.62
C GLY A 21 -8.11 9.14 -63.41
N ASP A 22 -8.81 8.01 -63.30
CA ASP A 22 -8.20 6.69 -63.08
C ASP A 22 -7.42 6.16 -64.30
N ASP A 23 -6.42 5.28 -64.08
CA ASP A 23 -6.30 4.01 -64.83
C ASP A 23 -5.32 3.03 -64.15
N GLU A 24 -5.29 1.78 -64.64
CA GLU A 24 -4.89 0.58 -63.89
C GLU A 24 -3.59 -0.09 -64.42
N ILE A 25 -3.25 -1.26 -63.83
CA ILE A 25 -2.61 -2.45 -64.48
C ILE A 25 -1.07 -2.68 -64.44
N GLU A 26 -0.76 -3.89 -63.92
CA GLU A 26 0.32 -4.87 -64.18
C GLU A 26 1.72 -4.88 -63.52
N ASP A 27 2.09 -6.14 -63.23
CA ASP A 27 3.34 -6.65 -62.67
C ASP A 27 4.54 -6.56 -63.64
N ILE A 28 5.76 -6.77 -63.11
CA ILE A 28 6.74 -7.64 -63.74
C ILE A 28 7.65 -8.29 -62.69
N GLN A 29 7.89 -9.59 -62.85
CA GLN A 29 8.87 -10.36 -62.06
C GLN A 29 10.21 -10.39 -62.82
N GLU A 30 11.34 -10.41 -62.11
CA GLU A 30 12.36 -11.47 -62.29
C GLU A 30 13.51 -11.39 -61.25
N ALA A 31 14.45 -12.35 -61.32
CA ALA A 31 15.40 -12.65 -60.25
C ALA A 31 16.88 -12.50 -60.65
N GLY A 32 17.76 -12.39 -59.64
CA GLY A 32 19.11 -12.99 -59.71
C GLY A 32 20.32 -12.10 -59.35
N GLY A 33 21.36 -12.74 -58.79
CA GLY A 33 22.75 -12.33 -59.03
C GLY A 33 23.49 -11.47 -57.99
N ASP A 34 23.89 -12.05 -56.86
CA ASP A 34 25.05 -11.61 -56.05
C ASP A 34 26.37 -12.13 -56.71
N PRO A 35 27.64 -11.80 -56.33
CA PRO A 35 28.15 -10.81 -55.35
C PRO A 35 29.44 -10.03 -55.80
N VAL A 36 30.12 -9.36 -54.84
CA VAL A 36 31.60 -9.10 -54.75
C VAL A 36 32.19 -7.80 -55.37
N SER A 37 32.49 -6.76 -54.54
CA SER A 37 33.83 -6.60 -53.89
C SER A 37 34.20 -5.24 -53.23
N LYS A 38 34.83 -5.35 -52.04
CA LYS A 38 36.03 -4.62 -51.52
C LYS A 38 36.00 -3.07 -51.54
N LYS A 39 36.25 -2.40 -50.40
CA LYS A 39 37.59 -2.34 -49.75
C LYS A 39 37.53 -1.82 -48.29
N LYS A 40 38.19 -2.56 -47.35
CA LYS A 40 39.27 -2.12 -46.40
C LYS A 40 38.97 -0.98 -45.39
N LYS A 41 39.51 -0.84 -44.17
CA LYS A 41 40.54 -1.45 -43.25
C LYS A 41 40.21 -0.81 -41.86
N LYS A 42 40.59 -1.22 -40.64
CA LYS A 42 41.30 -2.31 -39.90
C LYS A 42 40.77 -2.20 -38.42
N LYS A 43 41.16 -2.90 -37.35
CA LYS A 43 42.26 -3.81 -36.99
C LYS A 43 41.69 -5.07 -36.27
N LYS A 44 42.35 -6.22 -36.43
CA LYS A 44 42.19 -7.45 -35.62
C LYS A 44 43.57 -8.09 -35.39
N LYS A 45 43.82 -8.62 -34.19
CA LYS A 45 44.67 -9.81 -33.89
C LYS A 45 44.05 -10.45 -32.63
N LYS A 46 43.62 -11.71 -32.60
CA LYS A 46 44.30 -13.02 -32.83
C LYS A 46 45.18 -13.40 -31.62
N LYS A 47 45.23 -14.66 -31.15
CA LYS A 47 44.60 -15.95 -31.60
C LYS A 47 44.48 -16.88 -30.35
N LYS A 48 43.38 -17.62 -30.16
CA LYS A 48 43.14 -19.06 -30.48
C LYS A 48 43.95 -20.12 -29.70
N ASP A 49 43.19 -20.94 -28.95
CA ASP A 49 43.20 -22.41 -28.76
C ASP A 49 44.49 -23.27 -28.81
N ALA A 50 44.62 -24.17 -27.82
CA ALA A 50 44.50 -25.63 -27.99
C ALA A 50 44.43 -26.37 -26.62
N GLU A 51 43.89 -27.59 -26.60
CA GLU A 51 43.89 -28.54 -25.47
C GLU A 51 45.08 -29.53 -25.61
N ASP A 52 45.65 -30.08 -24.53
CA ASP A 52 45.39 -31.48 -24.13
C ASP A 52 46.11 -31.96 -22.82
N LEU A 53 45.67 -33.14 -22.39
CA LEU A 53 45.92 -34.02 -21.23
C LEU A 53 47.33 -34.26 -20.60
N GLN A 54 47.25 -34.67 -19.31
CA GLN A 54 48.04 -35.69 -18.56
C GLN A 54 49.28 -35.36 -17.68
N ASN A 55 49.08 -35.68 -16.39
CA ASN A 55 49.93 -36.45 -15.44
C ASN A 55 51.38 -36.01 -15.08
N GLY A 56 51.63 -35.84 -13.77
CA GLY A 56 52.97 -35.82 -13.15
C GLY A 56 52.92 -35.67 -11.63
N GLU A 57 53.52 -36.60 -10.88
CA GLU A 57 53.44 -36.67 -9.41
C GLU A 57 54.64 -36.01 -8.69
N ASN A 58 54.41 -35.46 -7.49
CA ASN A 58 55.18 -35.67 -6.23
C ASN A 58 54.74 -34.62 -5.17
N THR A 59 54.11 -34.94 -4.03
CA THR A 59 54.48 -35.73 -2.82
C THR A 59 55.16 -34.92 -1.70
N ASN A 60 55.06 -35.45 -0.48
CA ASN A 60 55.41 -34.89 0.85
C ASN A 60 54.37 -33.93 1.50
N GLY A 61 54.01 -34.11 2.78
CA GLY A 61 54.29 -35.26 3.65
C GLY A 61 54.13 -35.02 5.16
N THR A 62 53.31 -35.85 5.81
CA THR A 62 53.18 -36.02 7.28
C THR A 62 52.43 -34.90 8.05
N SER A 63 51.78 -35.14 9.20
CA SER A 63 51.62 -36.40 9.96
C SER A 63 50.26 -36.49 10.69
N ALA A 64 49.87 -37.68 11.16
CA ALA A 64 48.52 -37.96 11.65
C ALA A 64 48.48 -38.54 13.08
N LYS A 65 47.29 -38.50 13.73
CA LYS A 65 46.97 -39.36 14.90
C LYS A 65 45.48 -39.74 14.92
N LYS A 66 45.19 -41.05 14.90
CA LYS A 66 43.86 -41.68 15.10
C LYS A 66 43.93 -42.59 16.34
N LYS A 67 42.84 -42.72 17.10
CA LYS A 67 42.57 -43.91 17.94
C LYS A 67 41.11 -44.34 17.83
N LYS A 68 40.87 -45.66 17.88
CA LYS A 68 39.56 -46.32 17.75
C LYS A 68 39.63 -47.70 18.43
N LYS A 69 38.63 -48.09 19.23
CA LYS A 69 38.25 -49.47 19.65
C LYS A 69 36.83 -49.37 20.27
N LYS A 70 35.81 -50.18 19.95
CA LYS A 70 35.63 -51.68 19.99
C LYS A 70 35.60 -52.20 21.45
N LYS A 71 34.69 -53.10 21.89
CA LYS A 71 33.54 -53.83 21.26
C LYS A 71 32.76 -54.60 22.37
N LYS A 72 31.45 -54.91 22.20
CA LYS A 72 30.77 -56.25 22.44
C LYS A 72 29.25 -56.16 22.72
N LYS A 73 28.50 -57.17 22.25
CA LYS A 73 27.21 -57.71 22.76
C LYS A 73 27.46 -59.16 23.26
N PRO A 74 26.54 -59.76 24.03
CA PRO A 74 25.67 -60.84 23.52
C PRO A 74 24.20 -60.71 24.01
N ALA A 75 23.37 -61.76 24.06
CA ALA A 75 22.69 -62.40 22.92
C ALA A 75 21.56 -63.36 23.39
N GLY A 76 20.49 -63.52 22.59
CA GLY A 76 19.42 -64.53 22.77
C GLY A 76 18.15 -64.04 23.52
N ALA A 77 16.98 -64.67 23.39
CA ALA A 77 16.50 -65.68 22.41
C ALA A 77 14.94 -65.80 22.45
N LYS A 78 14.35 -66.39 21.38
CA LYS A 78 13.11 -67.24 21.27
C LYS A 78 12.01 -67.20 22.37
N THR A 79 10.69 -67.41 22.15
CA THR A 79 9.77 -67.69 21.02
C THR A 79 8.33 -67.70 21.61
N GLY A 80 7.26 -67.48 20.82
CA GLY A 80 5.90 -67.82 21.27
C GLY A 80 4.76 -67.17 20.46
N GLU A 81 3.71 -67.94 20.21
CA GLU A 81 2.43 -67.51 19.63
C GLU A 81 1.37 -67.36 20.75
N GLY A 82 0.28 -66.65 20.50
CA GLY A 82 -0.85 -66.57 21.45
C GLY A 82 -1.74 -65.33 21.24
N GLU A 83 -3.06 -65.53 21.33
CA GLU A 83 -4.07 -64.50 21.07
C GLU A 83 -4.56 -63.77 22.35
N SER A 84 -5.46 -62.81 22.12
CA SER A 84 -6.50 -62.30 23.03
C SER A 84 -6.17 -61.08 23.91
N GLN A 85 -7.25 -60.48 24.42
CA GLN A 85 -7.37 -59.07 24.81
C GLN A 85 -7.11 -58.84 26.31
N SER A 86 -6.56 -57.68 26.68
CA SER A 86 -7.23 -56.68 27.57
C SER A 86 -6.27 -55.69 28.26
N ASN A 87 -6.84 -54.55 28.70
CA ASN A 87 -6.40 -53.70 29.80
C ASN A 87 -4.96 -53.15 29.79
N GLN A 88 -4.77 -52.00 29.13
CA GLN A 88 -3.66 -51.09 29.44
C GLN A 88 -3.81 -50.53 30.87
N LYS A 89 -2.81 -50.74 31.74
CA LYS A 89 -2.65 -49.94 32.96
C LYS A 89 -1.96 -48.63 32.62
N ILE A 90 -2.69 -47.52 32.78
CA ILE A 90 -2.14 -46.16 32.69
C ILE A 90 -1.32 -45.89 33.96
N ASN A 91 -0.10 -45.35 33.79
CA ASN A 91 0.72 -44.87 34.91
C ASN A 91 0.54 -43.35 35.11
N TYR A 92 0.57 -42.96 36.38
CA TYR A 92 0.17 -41.66 36.93
C TYR A 92 0.91 -40.42 36.37
N LEU A 93 0.21 -39.29 36.39
CA LEU A 93 0.75 -37.92 36.38
C LEU A 93 0.13 -37.11 37.53
N GLN A 94 0.85 -36.10 38.03
CA GLN A 94 0.59 -35.45 39.32
C GLN A 94 -0.35 -34.21 39.25
N PRO A 95 -1.06 -33.85 40.35
CA PRO A 95 -2.21 -32.94 40.33
C PRO A 95 -1.87 -31.45 40.55
N ASP A 96 -0.93 -30.88 39.78
CA ASP A 96 -0.34 -29.55 40.06
C ASP A 96 -0.67 -28.43 39.04
N LYS A 97 -1.79 -28.49 38.31
CA LYS A 97 -2.15 -27.50 37.27
C LYS A 97 -3.63 -27.09 37.21
N LEU A 98 -4.16 -26.47 38.26
CA LEU A 98 -5.43 -25.73 38.19
C LEU A 98 -5.17 -24.22 38.05
N LYS A 99 -5.52 -23.63 36.90
CA LYS A 99 -5.50 -22.18 36.69
C LYS A 99 -6.84 -21.57 37.11
N MET A 100 -6.86 -20.92 38.29
CA MET A 100 -8.03 -20.21 38.80
C MET A 100 -7.99 -18.73 38.39
N LEU A 101 -9.06 -18.25 37.76
CA LEU A 101 -9.24 -16.84 37.38
C LEU A 101 -10.46 -16.26 38.11
N ARG A 102 -10.30 -15.10 38.76
CA ARG A 102 -11.40 -14.35 39.38
C ARG A 102 -11.86 -13.23 38.46
N PHE A 103 -13.17 -13.12 38.23
CA PHE A 103 -13.76 -12.05 37.43
C PHE A 103 -15.03 -11.51 38.11
N LYS A 104 -15.01 -10.23 38.52
CA LYS A 104 -16.15 -9.50 39.15
C LYS A 104 -16.95 -10.32 40.19
N GLY A 105 -16.25 -10.95 41.13
CA GLY A 105 -16.86 -11.73 42.22
C GLY A 105 -17.20 -13.19 41.89
N ARG A 106 -17.10 -13.62 40.63
CA ARG A 106 -17.23 -15.04 40.23
C ARG A 106 -15.86 -15.68 40.08
N GLY A 107 -15.77 -16.95 40.50
CA GLY A 107 -14.64 -17.82 40.20
C GLY A 107 -14.86 -18.54 38.88
N ILE A 108 -13.84 -18.54 38.03
CA ILE A 108 -13.77 -19.38 36.83
C ILE A 108 -12.63 -20.36 37.03
N ILE A 109 -12.93 -21.65 36.88
CA ILE A 109 -11.94 -22.72 36.84
C ILE A 109 -11.97 -23.33 35.44
N ILE A 110 -10.81 -23.39 34.81
CA ILE A 110 -10.60 -24.12 33.56
C ILE A 110 -10.11 -25.51 33.93
N ILE A 111 -10.71 -26.53 33.32
CA ILE A 111 -10.37 -27.94 33.54
C ILE A 111 -10.19 -28.67 32.21
N ASP A 112 -9.12 -29.46 32.17
CA ASP A 112 -8.63 -30.10 30.95
C ASP A 112 -9.41 -31.38 30.57
N SER A 113 -10.31 -31.85 31.44
CA SER A 113 -11.22 -32.97 31.14
C SER A 113 -12.49 -32.98 32.00
N MET A 114 -13.55 -33.60 31.49
CA MET A 114 -14.77 -33.91 32.25
C MET A 114 -14.53 -34.90 33.41
N GLU A 115 -13.46 -35.68 33.34
CA GLU A 115 -13.09 -36.62 34.41
C GLU A 115 -12.55 -35.87 35.65
N HIS A 116 -11.81 -34.77 35.45
CA HIS A 116 -11.45 -33.87 36.54
C HIS A 116 -12.67 -33.16 37.15
N LEU A 117 -13.70 -32.83 36.35
CA LEU A 117 -14.94 -32.26 36.87
C LEU A 117 -15.66 -33.20 37.84
N ALA A 118 -15.76 -34.48 37.48
CA ALA A 118 -16.39 -35.49 38.34
C ALA A 118 -15.67 -35.60 39.69
N ARG A 119 -14.34 -35.73 39.68
CA ARG A 119 -13.53 -35.83 40.90
C ARG A 119 -13.57 -34.55 41.75
N LEU A 120 -13.67 -33.36 41.14
CA LEU A 120 -13.89 -32.10 41.87
C LEU A 120 -15.27 -32.04 42.52
N ARG A 121 -16.32 -32.53 41.84
CA ARG A 121 -17.68 -32.59 42.39
C ARG A 121 -17.80 -33.56 43.57
N GLU A 122 -17.06 -34.66 43.52
CA GLU A 122 -16.95 -35.64 44.60
C GLU A 122 -16.10 -35.13 45.78
N SER A 123 -14.97 -34.46 45.51
CA SER A 123 -14.06 -33.96 46.56
C SER A 123 -14.57 -32.72 47.31
N TYR A 124 -15.54 -32.00 46.75
CA TYR A 124 -16.07 -30.74 47.28
C TYR A 124 -17.61 -30.70 47.23
N SER A 125 -18.28 -31.86 47.37
CA SER A 125 -19.75 -31.96 47.40
C SER A 125 -20.38 -31.11 48.50
N ASP A 126 -19.75 -31.09 49.67
CA ASP A 126 -20.30 -30.54 50.92
C ASP A 126 -19.91 -29.07 51.14
N LEU A 127 -19.02 -28.54 50.27
CA LEU A 127 -18.43 -27.21 50.37
C LEU A 127 -18.93 -26.24 49.29
N VAL A 128 -19.63 -26.74 48.27
CA VAL A 128 -20.08 -25.95 47.11
C VAL A 128 -21.46 -26.41 46.67
N ASP A 129 -22.39 -25.45 46.48
CA ASP A 129 -23.68 -25.75 45.86
C ASP A 129 -23.51 -25.96 44.34
N TRP A 130 -23.40 -27.23 43.95
CA TRP A 130 -23.25 -27.67 42.57
C TRP A 130 -24.51 -27.43 41.69
N THR A 131 -25.64 -26.99 42.25
CA THR A 131 -26.81 -26.56 41.45
C THR A 131 -26.63 -25.17 40.85
N LEU A 132 -25.77 -24.34 41.46
CA LEU A 132 -25.44 -22.97 41.03
C LEU A 132 -24.20 -22.91 40.12
N VAL A 133 -23.77 -24.06 39.58
CA VAL A 133 -22.55 -24.20 38.77
C VAL A 133 -22.91 -24.43 37.31
N GLN A 134 -22.56 -23.48 36.45
CA GLN A 134 -22.69 -23.64 35.00
C GLN A 134 -21.39 -24.19 34.41
N VAL A 135 -21.51 -25.22 33.56
CA VAL A 135 -20.39 -25.87 32.88
C VAL A 135 -20.59 -25.71 31.38
N GLN A 136 -19.60 -25.15 30.70
CA GLN A 136 -19.64 -24.95 29.25
C GLN A 136 -18.47 -25.70 28.61
N ALA A 137 -18.80 -26.68 27.76
CA ALA A 137 -17.82 -27.47 27.03
C ALA A 137 -17.37 -26.72 25.77
N LEU A 138 -16.06 -26.59 25.59
CA LEU A 138 -15.42 -26.18 24.34
C LEU A 138 -14.66 -27.38 23.77
N ALA A 139 -14.28 -27.31 22.49
CA ALA A 139 -13.80 -28.47 21.73
C ALA A 139 -12.55 -29.20 22.29
N THR A 140 -11.85 -28.62 23.27
CA THR A 140 -10.66 -29.22 23.91
C THR A 140 -10.61 -29.08 25.44
N HIS A 141 -11.47 -28.27 26.07
CA HIS A 141 -11.44 -27.96 27.50
C HIS A 141 -12.85 -27.64 28.03
N CYS A 142 -13.09 -27.79 29.33
CA CYS A 142 -14.33 -27.37 29.97
C CYS A 142 -14.10 -26.12 30.84
N VAL A 143 -15.07 -25.20 30.83
CA VAL A 143 -15.05 -23.97 31.63
C VAL A 143 -16.16 -24.05 32.67
N VAL A 144 -15.81 -23.86 33.94
CA VAL A 144 -16.71 -23.98 35.09
C VAL A 144 -16.90 -22.62 35.74
N PHE A 145 -18.15 -22.18 35.84
CA PHE A 145 -18.57 -20.91 36.43
C PHE A 145 -19.31 -21.15 37.75
N PHE A 146 -18.86 -20.52 38.83
CA PHE A 146 -19.54 -20.56 40.12
C PHE A 146 -20.45 -19.33 40.32
N GLY A 147 -21.67 -19.56 40.80
CA GLY A 147 -22.62 -18.53 41.23
C GLY A 147 -22.15 -17.71 42.43
N ASN A 148 -22.81 -16.57 42.68
CA ASN A 148 -22.39 -15.57 43.68
C ASN A 148 -22.76 -15.96 45.14
N THR A 149 -22.13 -16.98 45.73
CA THR A 149 -22.20 -17.25 47.19
C THR A 149 -20.92 -17.88 47.74
N LEU A 150 -19.83 -17.11 47.83
CA LEU A 150 -18.82 -17.33 48.87
C LEU A 150 -19.13 -16.42 50.05
N ASN A 151 -19.82 -16.97 51.06
CA ASN A 151 -20.07 -16.27 52.32
C ASN A 151 -18.76 -15.95 53.04
N SER A 152 -18.76 -14.89 53.84
CA SER A 152 -17.57 -14.32 54.48
C SER A 152 -16.92 -15.30 55.47
N GLY A 153 -15.79 -15.90 55.09
CA GLY A 153 -14.96 -16.74 55.94
C GLY A 153 -13.53 -16.85 55.39
N ASN A 154 -12.53 -16.82 56.28
CA ASN A 154 -11.13 -16.89 55.89
C ASN A 154 -10.73 -18.33 55.52
N VAL A 155 -10.40 -18.56 54.24
CA VAL A 155 -9.64 -19.75 53.81
C VAL A 155 -8.38 -19.29 53.09
N LEU A 156 -7.27 -19.22 53.84
CA LEU A 156 -5.93 -19.00 53.30
C LEU A 156 -5.30 -20.37 53.00
N LEU A 157 -5.23 -20.74 51.71
CA LEU A 157 -4.35 -21.81 51.28
C LEU A 157 -2.90 -21.30 51.31
N HIS A 158 -2.08 -21.89 52.18
CA HIS A 158 -0.68 -21.51 52.36
C HIS A 158 0.16 -21.81 51.10
N PRO A 159 1.04 -20.90 50.66
CA PRO A 159 2.02 -21.21 49.63
C PRO A 159 3.14 -22.10 50.20
N ALA A 160 3.40 -23.23 49.54
CA ALA A 160 4.64 -23.98 49.76
C ALA A 160 5.85 -23.18 49.20
N ALA A 161 7.02 -23.35 49.81
CA ALA A 161 8.16 -22.47 49.61
C ALA A 161 9.04 -22.79 48.38
N ASN A 162 9.98 -21.86 48.11
CA ASN A 162 11.12 -21.98 47.19
C ASN A 162 10.85 -21.96 45.67
N CYS A 163 10.68 -20.75 45.13
CA CYS A 163 11.22 -20.38 43.82
C CYS A 163 11.80 -18.96 43.89
N GLN A 164 13.13 -18.82 43.98
CA GLN A 164 13.81 -17.53 43.84
C GLN A 164 14.00 -17.22 42.35
N GLY A 165 13.20 -16.29 41.82
CA GLY A 165 13.28 -15.81 40.44
C GLY A 165 12.67 -14.42 40.30
N SER A 166 13.35 -13.51 39.61
CA SER A 166 12.96 -12.09 39.58
C SER A 166 11.75 -11.82 38.68
N LEU A 167 10.59 -11.55 39.31
CA LEU A 167 9.40 -11.03 38.64
C LEU A 167 9.30 -9.51 38.82
N THR A 168 9.92 -8.76 37.92
CA THR A 168 9.70 -7.30 37.79
C THR A 168 8.80 -6.97 36.60
N LYS A 169 7.93 -5.96 36.77
CA LYS A 169 6.85 -5.52 35.86
C LYS A 169 5.63 -6.45 35.77
N MET A 170 4.84 -6.50 36.84
CA MET A 170 3.39 -6.52 36.68
C MET A 170 2.95 -5.15 36.15
N CYS A 171 2.27 -5.10 35.00
CA CYS A 171 1.53 -3.90 34.61
C CYS A 171 0.35 -3.71 35.57
N LYS A 172 0.06 -2.46 35.97
CA LYS A 172 -1.20 -2.14 36.62
C LYS A 172 -2.31 -2.27 35.57
N TRP A 173 -3.33 -3.07 35.85
CA TRP A 173 -4.57 -3.07 35.07
C TRP A 173 -5.50 -2.00 35.64
N ASP A 174 -5.53 -0.84 35.00
CA ASP A 174 -6.49 0.22 35.30
C ASP A 174 -7.87 -0.18 34.75
N GLY A 175 -8.85 -0.24 35.65
CA GLY A 175 -10.16 -0.86 35.42
C GLY A 175 -11.11 -0.06 34.51
N SER A 176 -10.60 0.66 33.51
CA SER A 176 -11.43 1.16 32.43
C SER A 176 -11.84 -0.01 31.54
N SER A 177 -13.15 -0.20 31.36
CA SER A 177 -13.61 -0.91 30.15
C SER A 177 -13.29 0.01 28.98
N SER A 178 -12.44 -0.43 28.06
CA SER A 178 -12.22 0.27 26.80
C SER A 178 -13.54 0.32 26.03
N MET A 179 -14.26 1.43 26.14
CA MET A 179 -15.24 1.80 25.12
C MET A 179 -14.43 1.92 23.83
N ASN A 180 -14.75 1.11 22.82
CA ASN A 180 -14.08 1.18 21.52
C ASN A 180 -14.12 2.64 21.05
N LYS A 181 -12.95 3.25 20.88
CA LYS A 181 -12.89 4.67 20.52
C LYS A 181 -13.59 4.84 19.18
N GLN A 182 -14.49 5.81 19.12
CA GLN A 182 -15.11 6.18 17.85
C GLN A 182 -14.23 7.23 17.16
N GLN A 183 -14.18 7.18 15.83
CA GLN A 183 -13.49 8.20 15.04
C GLN A 183 -14.23 9.54 15.12
N THR A 184 -13.48 10.63 15.03
CA THR A 184 -13.97 12.02 15.06
C THR A 184 -14.32 12.55 13.66
N ASP A 185 -15.07 13.66 13.58
CA ASP A 185 -15.17 14.51 12.37
C ASP A 185 -14.56 15.90 12.67
N PRO A 186 -13.47 16.31 11.99
CA PRO A 186 -12.65 15.49 11.08
C PRO A 186 -11.89 14.37 11.83
N PRO A 187 -11.49 13.28 11.15
CA PRO A 187 -10.75 12.18 11.76
C PRO A 187 -9.42 12.62 12.41
N THR A 188 -9.20 12.17 13.65
CA THR A 188 -7.97 12.46 14.42
C THR A 188 -7.49 11.31 15.32
N VAL A 189 -8.28 10.25 15.51
CA VAL A 189 -7.91 9.09 16.34
C VAL A 189 -7.11 8.10 15.50
N ALA A 190 -5.94 7.65 15.95
CA ALA A 190 -5.14 6.68 15.23
C ALA A 190 -5.88 5.33 15.08
N VAL A 191 -5.69 4.64 13.96
CA VAL A 191 -6.39 3.37 13.67
C VAL A 191 -6.05 2.29 14.70
N SER A 192 -4.82 2.23 15.18
CA SER A 192 -4.39 1.35 16.28
C SER A 192 -5.06 1.65 17.62
N GLU A 193 -5.64 2.84 17.81
CA GLU A 193 -6.46 3.18 18.99
C GLU A 193 -7.95 2.85 18.83
N LEU A 194 -8.42 2.66 17.58
CA LEU A 194 -9.78 2.20 17.28
C LEU A 194 -9.90 0.67 17.44
N PHE A 195 -8.83 -0.06 17.09
CA PHE A 195 -8.71 -1.52 17.15
C PHE A 195 -7.60 -1.95 18.14
N PRO A 196 -7.79 -1.75 19.46
CA PRO A 196 -6.77 -1.97 20.48
C PRO A 196 -6.41 -3.45 20.71
N ASP A 197 -7.08 -4.36 20.02
CA ASP A 197 -6.82 -5.81 19.98
C ASP A 197 -6.02 -6.25 18.74
N GLY A 198 -5.72 -5.33 17.81
CA GLY A 198 -5.00 -5.61 16.56
C GLY A 198 -5.87 -6.23 15.45
N ASN A 199 -7.18 -6.36 15.66
CA ASN A 199 -8.11 -6.97 14.70
C ASN A 199 -8.64 -5.93 13.69
N PHE A 200 -7.74 -5.42 12.84
CA PHE A 200 -8.08 -4.44 11.81
C PHE A 200 -9.03 -5.02 10.73
N PRO A 201 -9.91 -4.20 10.13
CA PRO A 201 -10.90 -4.67 9.15
C PRO A 201 -10.26 -5.35 7.94
N ILE A 202 -10.82 -6.51 7.56
CA ILE A 202 -10.41 -7.25 6.36
C ILE A 202 -10.80 -6.47 5.09
N GLY A 203 -10.01 -6.66 4.03
CA GLY A 203 -10.39 -6.21 2.69
C GLY A 203 -11.52 -7.05 2.07
N GLN A 204 -11.91 -6.71 0.85
CA GLN A 204 -12.83 -7.55 0.09
C GLN A 204 -12.15 -8.88 -0.27
N ILE A 205 -12.67 -9.97 0.28
CA ILE A 205 -12.26 -11.33 -0.05
C ILE A 205 -12.87 -11.73 -1.40
N MET A 206 -12.05 -12.31 -2.26
CA MET A 206 -12.44 -12.87 -3.56
C MET A 206 -11.84 -14.27 -3.71
N SER A 207 -12.65 -15.22 -4.16
CA SER A 207 -12.17 -16.52 -4.63
C SER A 207 -11.21 -16.36 -5.81
N TYR A 208 -10.27 -17.29 -5.96
CA TYR A 208 -9.50 -17.43 -7.20
C TYR A 208 -10.36 -18.04 -8.31
N LYS A 209 -9.95 -17.87 -9.57
CA LYS A 209 -10.62 -18.50 -10.71
C LYS A 209 -10.51 -20.02 -10.67
N ASP A 210 -11.61 -20.68 -11.01
CA ASP A 210 -11.75 -22.06 -11.49
C ASP A 210 -10.78 -23.08 -10.85
N TYR A 211 -9.64 -23.32 -11.50
CA TYR A 211 -8.64 -24.32 -11.14
C TYR A 211 -7.91 -24.05 -9.82
N ASN A 212 -8.07 -22.87 -9.22
CA ASN A 212 -7.46 -22.50 -7.94
C ASN A 212 -8.46 -22.45 -6.76
N LEU A 213 -9.74 -22.81 -6.96
CA LEU A 213 -10.76 -22.84 -5.89
C LEU A 213 -10.47 -23.84 -4.74
N TRP A 214 -9.72 -24.92 -5.00
CA TRP A 214 -9.32 -25.91 -3.99
C TRP A 214 -8.49 -25.32 -2.84
N ARG A 215 -7.90 -24.14 -3.04
CA ARG A 215 -7.09 -23.41 -2.05
C ARG A 215 -7.90 -23.00 -0.81
N GLU A 216 -9.20 -22.76 -0.96
CA GLU A 216 -10.09 -22.37 0.15
C GLU A 216 -10.36 -23.53 1.12
N THR A 217 -10.26 -24.78 0.65
CA THR A 217 -10.55 -26.00 1.43
C THR A 217 -9.30 -26.77 1.85
N SER A 218 -8.14 -26.53 1.22
CA SER A 218 -6.86 -27.13 1.60
C SER A 218 -6.39 -26.70 2.99
N GLU A 219 -6.23 -27.64 3.92
CA GLU A 219 -5.65 -27.36 5.25
C GLU A 219 -4.17 -26.94 5.20
N GLU A 220 -3.42 -27.32 4.17
CA GLU A 220 -2.07 -26.81 3.94
C GLU A 220 -2.11 -25.30 3.67
N LYS A 221 -2.97 -24.87 2.74
CA LYS A 221 -3.10 -23.45 2.39
C LYS A 221 -3.69 -22.65 3.54
N ARG A 222 -4.66 -23.20 4.28
CA ARG A 222 -5.15 -22.60 5.54
C ARG A 222 -4.06 -22.52 6.61
N ALA A 223 -3.14 -23.48 6.71
CA ALA A 223 -2.03 -23.42 7.66
C ALA A 223 -1.02 -22.33 7.29
N LEU A 224 -0.66 -22.22 6.00
CA LEU A 224 0.20 -21.15 5.48
C LEU A 224 -0.43 -19.77 5.69
N ASP A 225 -1.73 -19.63 5.39
CA ASP A 225 -2.51 -18.40 5.54
C ASP A 225 -2.62 -17.97 7.02
N ARG A 226 -2.83 -18.92 7.95
CA ARG A 226 -2.78 -18.67 9.41
C ARG A 226 -1.39 -18.21 9.87
N ALA A 227 -0.31 -18.67 9.24
CA ALA A 227 1.06 -18.30 9.60
C ALA A 227 1.46 -16.88 9.17
N GLN A 228 0.65 -16.19 8.37
CA GLN A 228 0.89 -14.80 7.92
C GLN A 228 0.09 -13.74 8.70
N SER A 229 -0.58 -14.13 9.80
CA SER A 229 -1.51 -13.26 10.54
C SER A 229 -0.95 -11.89 10.92
N ASP A 230 0.32 -11.81 11.34
CA ASP A 230 0.96 -10.57 11.76
C ASP A 230 1.11 -9.59 10.58
N MET A 231 1.55 -10.10 9.41
CA MET A 231 1.63 -9.33 8.16
C MET A 231 0.25 -8.83 7.71
N TYR A 232 -0.80 -9.64 7.92
CA TYR A 232 -2.17 -9.25 7.58
C TYR A 232 -2.70 -8.16 8.51
N SER A 233 -2.27 -8.13 9.78
CA SER A 233 -2.61 -7.06 10.72
C SER A 233 -1.99 -5.73 10.29
N ASP A 234 -0.66 -5.71 10.07
CA ASP A 234 0.09 -4.53 9.60
C ASP A 234 -0.56 -3.87 8.38
N VAL A 235 -0.82 -4.65 7.33
CA VAL A 235 -1.30 -4.11 6.04
C VAL A 235 -2.79 -3.71 6.08
N ARG A 236 -3.60 -4.34 6.94
CA ARG A 236 -4.99 -3.91 7.19
C ARG A 236 -5.05 -2.63 8.04
N GLN A 237 -4.12 -2.42 8.97
CA GLN A 237 -3.99 -1.12 9.66
C GLN A 237 -3.70 0.00 8.65
N ALA A 238 -2.76 -0.23 7.72
CA ALA A 238 -2.44 0.72 6.67
C ALA A 238 -3.66 1.02 5.77
N ALA A 239 -4.40 -0.01 5.35
CA ALA A 239 -5.58 0.13 4.48
C ALA A 239 -6.75 0.85 5.18
N GLU A 240 -6.96 0.58 6.46
CA GLU A 240 -7.99 1.26 7.23
C GLU A 240 -7.62 2.74 7.48
N ALA A 241 -6.33 3.06 7.64
CA ALA A 241 -5.88 4.45 7.68
C ALA A 241 -6.13 5.15 6.32
N HIS A 242 -5.87 4.48 5.20
CA HIS A 242 -6.18 4.99 3.86
C HIS A 242 -7.68 5.26 3.69
N ARG A 243 -8.54 4.26 3.96
CA ARG A 243 -10.01 4.42 3.94
C ARG A 243 -10.51 5.56 4.82
N GLN A 244 -9.96 5.76 6.02
CA GLN A 244 -10.41 6.83 6.91
C GLN A 244 -9.89 8.22 6.50
N VAL A 245 -8.84 8.31 5.68
CA VAL A 245 -8.49 9.55 4.95
C VAL A 245 -9.49 9.84 3.83
N LEU A 246 -10.02 8.82 3.15
CA LEU A 246 -10.99 8.97 2.06
C LEU A 246 -12.38 9.43 2.52
N ARG A 247 -12.92 8.84 3.60
CA ARG A 247 -14.31 9.04 4.06
C ARG A 247 -14.78 10.52 4.18
N PRO A 248 -13.97 11.48 4.68
CA PRO A 248 -14.37 12.90 4.71
C PRO A 248 -14.26 13.62 3.36
N ASP A 249 -13.38 13.15 2.47
CA ASP A 249 -12.68 14.01 1.52
C ASP A 249 -13.47 14.30 0.24
N ARG A 250 -14.48 13.47 -0.08
CA ARG A 250 -15.48 13.73 -1.13
C ARG A 250 -16.34 15.00 -0.84
N GLN A 251 -16.18 15.62 0.35
CA GLN A 251 -16.76 16.92 0.72
C GLN A 251 -15.71 18.05 0.91
N VAL A 252 -14.41 17.72 0.92
CA VAL A 252 -13.29 18.62 1.28
C VAL A 252 -12.62 19.23 0.05
N LEU A 253 -12.40 18.40 -0.99
CA LEU A 253 -11.96 18.88 -2.29
C LEU A 253 -13.09 19.70 -2.92
N ARG A 254 -12.73 20.89 -3.40
CA ARG A 254 -13.63 21.86 -4.03
C ARG A 254 -12.82 22.68 -5.04
N PRO A 255 -13.45 23.18 -6.11
CA PRO A 255 -12.84 24.19 -6.97
C PRO A 255 -12.33 25.41 -6.19
N ASP A 256 -11.38 26.12 -6.80
CA ASP A 256 -10.77 27.36 -6.33
C ASP A 256 -10.02 27.24 -4.99
N ARG A 257 -9.48 26.04 -4.73
CA ARG A 257 -8.48 25.79 -3.67
C ARG A 257 -7.13 25.36 -4.27
N GLN A 258 -6.04 25.71 -3.60
CA GLN A 258 -4.72 25.13 -3.89
C GLN A 258 -4.78 23.61 -3.72
N VAL A 259 -4.20 22.87 -4.67
CA VAL A 259 -4.39 21.42 -4.82
C VAL A 259 -4.01 20.64 -3.57
N LEU A 260 -2.89 20.99 -2.95
CA LEU A 260 -2.52 20.68 -1.57
C LEU A 260 -2.13 21.98 -0.87
N ARG A 261 -2.40 22.09 0.44
CA ARG A 261 -2.01 23.27 1.21
C ARG A 261 -0.54 23.16 1.65
N PRO A 262 0.28 24.21 1.52
CA PRO A 262 1.59 24.23 2.15
C PRO A 262 1.47 24.05 3.68
N ASP A 263 2.30 23.17 4.26
CA ASP A 263 2.42 22.94 5.70
C ASP A 263 2.68 24.27 6.42
N ARG A 264 1.65 24.88 7.02
CA ARG A 264 1.72 26.26 7.53
C ARG A 264 2.35 26.32 8.94
N GLN A 265 3.57 25.82 9.07
CA GLN A 265 4.37 26.08 10.26
C GLN A 265 4.69 27.59 10.36
N VAL A 266 4.67 28.09 11.59
CA VAL A 266 4.51 29.53 11.84
C VAL A 266 5.87 30.23 11.97
N LEU A 267 6.34 30.85 10.88
CA LEU A 267 7.24 31.99 11.00
C LEU A 267 6.43 33.23 11.38
N ARG A 268 6.66 33.75 12.59
CA ARG A 268 6.29 35.13 12.96
C ARG A 268 7.49 36.05 12.72
N PRO A 269 7.37 37.09 11.89
CA PRO A 269 8.11 38.32 12.06
C PRO A 269 7.35 39.19 13.07
N ASP A 270 7.99 39.58 14.17
CA ASP A 270 7.38 40.53 15.10
C ASP A 270 7.19 41.89 14.45
N ARG A 271 6.02 42.50 14.67
CA ARG A 271 5.78 43.90 14.29
C ARG A 271 5.04 44.64 15.38
N GLN A 272 5.76 45.56 16.02
CA GLN A 272 5.23 46.47 17.03
C GLN A 272 4.13 47.35 16.41
N VAL A 273 3.07 47.62 17.18
CA VAL A 273 1.94 48.46 16.77
C VAL A 273 1.86 49.66 17.70
N LEU A 274 2.19 50.85 17.18
CA LEU A 274 1.76 52.10 17.82
C LEU A 274 0.26 52.30 17.55
N ARG A 275 -0.46 52.78 18.57
CA ARG A 275 -1.76 53.46 18.38
C ARG A 275 -1.52 54.95 18.09
N PRO A 276 -2.54 55.65 17.56
CA PRO A 276 -3.36 56.43 18.49
C PRO A 276 -4.88 56.25 18.30
N ASP A 277 -5.66 56.57 19.32
CA ASP A 277 -7.12 56.48 19.35
C ASP A 277 -7.80 57.79 18.91
N ARG A 278 -9.03 57.71 18.37
CA ARG A 278 -10.03 58.79 18.53
C ARG A 278 -11.46 58.28 18.45
N GLN A 279 -12.35 58.93 19.20
CA GLN A 279 -13.80 58.66 19.30
C GLN A 279 -14.59 59.77 18.55
N VAL A 280 -15.90 59.55 18.28
CA VAL A 280 -17.05 60.43 18.66
C VAL A 280 -18.38 59.95 18.00
N LEU A 281 -19.49 60.43 18.58
CA LEU A 281 -20.92 60.06 18.59
C LEU A 281 -21.75 59.84 17.27
N ARG A 282 -23.04 59.51 17.50
CA ARG A 282 -24.17 59.19 16.59
C ARG A 282 -25.11 60.42 16.37
N PRO A 283 -26.39 60.29 15.91
CA PRO A 283 -26.99 59.63 14.71
C PRO A 283 -27.88 60.62 13.89
N ASP A 284 -28.42 60.24 12.71
CA ASP A 284 -29.84 59.81 12.54
C ASP A 284 -30.31 59.56 11.07
N ARG A 285 -31.41 58.78 10.94
CA ARG A 285 -32.33 58.57 9.78
C ARG A 285 -31.88 58.91 8.34
N GLN A 286 -31.96 57.90 7.46
CA GLN A 286 -33.14 57.71 6.59
C GLN A 286 -33.28 56.26 6.06
N VAL A 287 -34.37 55.97 5.36
CA VAL A 287 -34.91 54.60 5.13
C VAL A 287 -34.40 53.97 3.83
N LEU A 288 -33.88 52.74 3.93
CA LEU A 288 -34.06 51.70 2.91
C LEU A 288 -34.05 50.31 3.58
N ARG A 289 -34.78 49.33 3.03
CA ARG A 289 -34.69 47.93 3.47
C ARG A 289 -33.53 47.24 2.75
N PRO A 290 -32.56 46.63 3.44
CA PRO A 290 -31.70 45.60 2.87
C PRO A 290 -32.37 44.23 3.04
N ASP A 291 -32.19 43.34 2.08
CA ASP A 291 -32.60 41.95 2.21
C ASP A 291 -31.88 41.23 3.34
N ARG A 292 -32.52 40.18 3.87
CA ARG A 292 -32.01 39.35 4.95
C ARG A 292 -30.90 38.42 4.45
N GLN A 293 -29.75 38.99 4.08
CA GLN A 293 -28.50 38.24 4.00
C GLN A 293 -28.22 37.65 5.39
N VAL A 294 -28.55 36.37 5.56
CA VAL A 294 -28.13 35.61 6.74
C VAL A 294 -26.64 35.37 6.58
N SER A 295 -25.84 36.32 7.08
CA SER A 295 -24.42 36.15 7.32
C SER A 295 -24.22 35.06 8.36
N ARG A 296 -24.33 33.79 7.94
CA ARG A 296 -23.88 32.65 8.71
C ARG A 296 -22.41 32.94 9.05
N PRO A 297 -22.02 33.00 10.33
CA PRO A 297 -20.62 33.21 10.67
C PRO A 297 -19.85 32.05 10.08
N ASP A 298 -18.86 32.38 9.25
CA ASP A 298 -18.08 31.41 8.50
C ASP A 298 -17.18 30.67 9.50
N ARG A 299 -17.74 29.63 10.15
CA ARG A 299 -17.04 28.79 11.11
C ARG A 299 -16.09 27.91 10.31
N GLN A 300 -14.97 28.51 9.92
CA GLN A 300 -13.85 27.85 9.26
C GLN A 300 -13.20 26.86 10.23
N VAL A 301 -13.88 25.72 10.42
CA VAL A 301 -13.26 24.50 10.92
C VAL A 301 -12.18 24.17 9.90
N SER A 302 -10.94 24.48 10.26
CA SER A 302 -9.77 24.15 9.47
C SER A 302 -9.58 22.63 9.50
N ARG A 303 -10.31 21.92 8.63
CA ARG A 303 -10.05 20.51 8.35
C ARG A 303 -8.56 20.36 8.00
N PRO A 304 -7.86 19.37 8.57
CA PRO A 304 -6.42 19.19 8.39
C PRO A 304 -6.07 18.95 6.92
N ASP A 305 -4.81 19.16 6.55
CA ASP A 305 -4.33 18.72 5.23
C ASP A 305 -4.38 17.19 5.11
N ARG A 306 -4.53 16.64 3.89
CA ARG A 306 -4.61 15.19 3.69
C ARG A 306 -3.39 14.48 4.27
N GLN A 307 -2.19 15.06 4.14
CA GLN A 307 -0.97 14.47 4.68
C GLN A 307 -0.92 14.58 6.22
N GLU A 308 -1.53 15.60 6.82
CA GLU A 308 -1.65 15.74 8.29
C GLU A 308 -2.67 14.74 8.86
N ALA A 309 -3.80 14.53 8.18
CA ALA A 309 -4.78 13.53 8.55
C ALA A 309 -4.18 12.11 8.47
N SER A 310 -3.58 11.75 7.32
CA SER A 310 -2.98 10.44 7.10
C SER A 310 -1.90 10.11 8.15
N ARG A 311 -1.04 11.07 8.51
CA ARG A 311 -0.03 10.92 9.57
C ARG A 311 -0.61 10.65 10.96
N LYS A 312 -1.75 11.25 11.30
CA LYS A 312 -2.45 11.00 12.58
C LYS A 312 -3.12 9.62 12.57
N LEU A 313 -3.77 9.26 11.46
CA LEU A 313 -4.50 7.99 11.36
C LEU A 313 -3.58 6.77 11.31
N ILE A 314 -2.43 6.86 10.64
CA ILE A 314 -1.40 5.81 10.62
C ILE A 314 -0.52 5.79 11.90
N ASN A 315 -0.54 6.86 12.70
CA ASN A 315 0.37 7.13 13.81
C ASN A 315 1.86 7.20 13.36
N GLU A 316 2.22 8.24 12.59
CA GLU A 316 3.56 8.49 12.00
C GLU A 316 4.72 8.27 13.02
N ASN A 317 5.44 7.15 12.89
CA ASN A 317 6.61 6.78 13.67
C ASN A 317 7.78 6.35 12.75
N LYS A 318 8.38 7.34 12.08
CA LYS A 318 9.51 7.16 11.14
C LYS A 318 9.21 6.07 10.09
N LEU A 319 9.95 4.97 10.10
CA LEU A 319 9.80 3.85 9.17
C LEU A 319 8.85 2.75 9.70
N GLU A 320 8.55 2.72 11.00
CA GLU A 320 7.64 1.71 11.58
C GLU A 320 6.20 1.94 11.13
N ALA A 321 5.75 3.20 11.03
CA ALA A 321 4.44 3.56 10.49
C ALA A 321 4.49 4.95 9.85
N GLY A 322 3.86 5.15 8.69
CA GLY A 322 4.01 6.41 7.96
C GLY A 322 3.35 6.48 6.59
N LEU A 323 3.79 7.47 5.81
CA LEU A 323 3.36 7.68 4.42
C LEU A 323 4.35 6.98 3.49
N ALA A 324 3.86 6.08 2.63
CA ALA A 324 4.73 5.23 1.81
C ALA A 324 5.36 5.98 0.63
N PHE A 325 4.67 6.99 0.13
CA PHE A 325 5.10 7.86 -0.94
C PHE A 325 4.30 9.18 -0.92
N PRO A 326 4.73 10.24 -1.62
CA PRO A 326 4.06 11.54 -1.60
C PRO A 326 2.68 11.51 -2.24
N THR A 327 1.75 12.32 -1.72
CA THR A 327 0.42 12.47 -2.33
C THR A 327 0.51 13.03 -3.74
N GLY A 328 0.31 12.18 -4.73
CA GLY A 328 0.02 12.55 -6.11
C GLY A 328 -1.32 13.30 -6.18
N CYS A 329 -1.35 14.32 -7.02
CA CYS A 329 -2.53 15.15 -7.26
C CYS A 329 -2.58 15.63 -8.74
N SER A 330 -2.27 14.72 -9.65
CA SER A 330 -1.98 14.96 -11.08
C SER A 330 -3.21 15.48 -11.84
N LEU A 331 -3.04 16.56 -12.62
CA LEU A 331 -4.14 17.26 -13.28
C LEU A 331 -4.21 17.01 -14.80
N ASN A 332 -5.41 16.70 -15.29
CA ASN A 332 -5.76 16.64 -16.72
C ASN A 332 -4.85 15.66 -17.49
N HIS A 333 -4.12 16.14 -18.49
CA HIS A 333 -3.12 15.38 -19.25
C HIS A 333 -1.98 14.76 -18.41
N CYS A 334 -1.67 15.32 -17.23
CA CYS A 334 -0.74 14.71 -16.29
C CYS A 334 -1.43 13.54 -15.57
N ALA A 335 -0.90 12.33 -15.74
CA ALA A 335 -1.42 11.10 -15.18
C ALA A 335 -0.90 10.85 -13.75
N ALA A 336 0.43 10.78 -13.59
CA ALA A 336 1.10 10.33 -12.36
C ALA A 336 2.25 11.25 -11.92
N HIS A 337 2.76 11.04 -10.70
CA HIS A 337 3.95 11.67 -10.11
C HIS A 337 3.98 13.21 -10.00
N TYR A 338 2.85 13.92 -10.16
CA TYR A 338 2.76 15.34 -9.80
C TYR A 338 2.32 15.53 -8.35
N THR A 339 3.16 16.19 -7.55
CA THR A 339 2.78 16.82 -6.28
C THR A 339 3.42 18.22 -6.23
N PRO A 340 2.74 19.26 -5.73
CA PRO A 340 3.26 20.63 -5.74
C PRO A 340 4.57 20.74 -4.96
N ASN A 341 5.52 21.50 -5.51
CA ASN A 341 6.76 21.90 -4.85
C ASN A 341 6.55 23.19 -4.03
N ALA A 342 7.51 23.56 -3.17
CA ALA A 342 7.43 24.81 -2.42
C ALA A 342 7.39 26.03 -3.36
N GLY A 343 6.35 26.87 -3.22
CA GLY A 343 6.13 28.05 -4.08
C GLY A 343 5.18 27.83 -5.26
N ASP A 344 4.69 26.60 -5.48
CA ASP A 344 3.62 26.30 -6.42
C ASP A 344 2.35 27.11 -6.09
N LYS A 345 1.62 27.52 -7.14
CA LYS A 345 0.42 28.36 -7.06
C LYS A 345 -0.78 27.72 -7.78
N THR A 346 -0.66 26.47 -8.20
CA THR A 346 -1.70 25.72 -8.90
C THR A 346 -2.95 25.61 -8.03
N VAL A 347 -4.09 25.92 -8.62
CA VAL A 347 -5.41 25.95 -7.99
C VAL A 347 -6.33 25.04 -8.78
N LEU A 348 -6.90 24.06 -8.09
CA LEU A 348 -7.83 23.07 -8.64
C LEU A 348 -9.10 23.76 -9.14
N ARG A 349 -9.50 23.49 -10.38
CA ARG A 349 -10.65 24.08 -11.07
C ARG A 349 -11.82 23.12 -11.17
N TYR A 350 -12.95 23.63 -11.66
CA TYR A 350 -14.17 22.84 -11.88
C TYR A 350 -14.00 21.78 -12.96
N ASP A 351 -13.35 22.14 -14.07
CA ASP A 351 -13.07 21.26 -15.21
C ASP A 351 -11.77 20.46 -15.07
N ASP A 352 -11.12 20.45 -13.90
CA ASP A 352 -9.93 19.62 -13.69
C ASP A 352 -10.29 18.15 -13.41
N VAL A 353 -9.55 17.25 -14.05
CA VAL A 353 -9.55 15.80 -13.78
C VAL A 353 -8.30 15.46 -12.94
N CYS A 354 -8.50 15.43 -11.63
CA CYS A 354 -7.42 15.29 -10.64
C CYS A 354 -7.33 13.84 -10.14
N LYS A 355 -6.22 13.15 -10.40
CA LYS A 355 -5.93 11.86 -9.75
C LYS A 355 -5.41 12.17 -8.36
N ILE A 356 -6.03 11.65 -7.31
CA ILE A 356 -5.43 11.66 -5.97
C ILE A 356 -4.96 10.27 -5.61
N ASP A 357 -3.68 10.21 -5.32
CA ASP A 357 -2.88 9.00 -5.23
C ASP A 357 -1.99 9.17 -3.98
N PHE A 358 -2.05 8.23 -3.02
CA PHE A 358 -1.29 8.34 -1.77
C PHE A 358 -1.20 7.02 -1.03
N GLY A 359 0.00 6.67 -0.54
CA GLY A 359 0.20 5.44 0.20
C GLY A 359 0.45 5.61 1.69
N THR A 360 0.07 4.58 2.44
CA THR A 360 0.34 4.40 3.88
C THR A 360 1.11 3.10 4.11
N HIS A 361 1.85 2.99 5.21
CA HIS A 361 2.48 1.72 5.59
C HIS A 361 2.53 1.49 7.11
N VAL A 362 2.63 0.22 7.48
CA VAL A 362 3.09 -0.28 8.78
C VAL A 362 4.17 -1.34 8.52
N ASN A 363 5.31 -1.26 9.21
CA ASN A 363 6.49 -2.14 9.03
C ASN A 363 6.94 -2.31 7.56
N GLY A 364 6.79 -1.24 6.76
CA GLY A 364 7.06 -1.24 5.33
C GLY A 364 6.05 -2.02 4.47
N ARG A 365 4.95 -2.54 5.03
CA ARG A 365 3.81 -3.10 4.29
C ARG A 365 3.00 -1.94 3.73
N ILE A 366 3.20 -1.65 2.45
CA ILE A 366 2.60 -0.51 1.77
C ILE A 366 1.19 -0.85 1.30
N ILE A 367 0.29 0.12 1.43
CA ILE A 367 -0.92 0.23 0.62
C ILE A 367 -0.70 1.31 -0.43
N ASP A 368 -0.71 0.87 -1.69
CA ASP A 368 -0.98 1.66 -2.89
C ASP A 368 -2.48 1.66 -3.18
N CYS A 369 -3.06 2.84 -3.41
CA CYS A 369 -4.48 3.00 -3.69
C CYS A 369 -4.80 4.47 -4.09
N ALA A 370 -5.38 4.64 -5.28
CA ALA A 370 -5.63 5.92 -5.94
C ALA A 370 -7.01 5.99 -6.60
N PHE A 371 -7.52 7.21 -6.78
CA PHE A 371 -8.81 7.49 -7.40
C PHE A 371 -8.84 8.85 -8.11
N THR A 372 -9.75 8.98 -9.08
CA THR A 372 -9.94 10.24 -9.81
C THR A 372 -11.06 11.08 -9.21
N VAL A 373 -10.82 12.40 -9.16
CA VAL A 373 -11.77 13.44 -8.75
C VAL A 373 -12.01 14.37 -9.94
N SER A 374 -13.29 14.52 -10.29
CA SER A 374 -13.84 15.53 -11.20
C SER A 374 -14.96 16.29 -10.49
N PHE A 375 -15.29 17.51 -10.96
CA PHE A 375 -16.49 18.23 -10.53
C PHE A 375 -17.49 18.43 -11.67
N ASN A 376 -17.02 18.47 -12.92
CA ASN A 376 -17.86 18.47 -14.10
C ASN A 376 -18.24 17.02 -14.50
N PRO A 377 -19.55 16.66 -14.57
CA PRO A 377 -19.98 15.31 -14.90
C PRO A 377 -19.67 14.87 -16.35
N LYS A 378 -19.20 15.77 -17.24
CA LYS A 378 -18.74 15.37 -18.58
C LYS A 378 -17.62 14.31 -18.57
N TYR A 379 -16.90 14.18 -17.45
CA TYR A 379 -15.85 13.18 -17.27
C TYR A 379 -16.35 11.85 -16.69
N ASP A 380 -17.62 11.71 -16.31
CA ASP A 380 -18.09 10.54 -15.56
C ASP A 380 -17.92 9.22 -16.33
N ASN A 381 -18.10 9.23 -17.66
CA ASN A 381 -17.84 8.05 -18.50
C ASN A 381 -16.34 7.67 -18.58
N LEU A 382 -15.43 8.66 -18.56
CA LEU A 382 -13.98 8.42 -18.49
C LEU A 382 -13.58 7.82 -17.13
N LEU A 383 -14.18 8.30 -16.03
CA LEU A 383 -13.96 7.73 -14.70
C LEU A 383 -14.55 6.31 -14.59
N ALA A 384 -15.73 6.07 -15.17
CA ALA A 384 -16.37 4.76 -15.20
C ALA A 384 -15.51 3.73 -15.96
N ALA A 385 -15.04 4.08 -17.17
CA ALA A 385 -14.18 3.23 -18.00
C ALA A 385 -12.92 2.75 -17.25
N VAL A 386 -12.21 3.68 -16.60
CA VAL A 386 -10.99 3.35 -15.85
C VAL A 386 -11.29 2.57 -14.57
N LYS A 387 -12.38 2.89 -13.87
CA LYS A 387 -12.80 2.14 -12.68
C LYS A 387 -13.19 0.69 -13.02
N ASP A 388 -13.85 0.46 -14.14
CA ASP A 388 -14.23 -0.89 -14.59
C ASP A 388 -13.03 -1.67 -15.15
N ALA A 389 -12.13 -1.01 -15.88
CA ALA A 389 -10.86 -1.57 -16.30
C ALA A 389 -10.00 -2.01 -15.10
N THR A 390 -9.86 -1.17 -14.07
CA THR A 390 -9.18 -1.52 -12.81
C THR A 390 -9.87 -2.67 -12.09
N ASN A 391 -11.20 -2.66 -11.97
CA ASN A 391 -11.93 -3.75 -11.32
C ASN A 391 -11.86 -5.07 -12.13
N THR A 392 -11.73 -4.99 -13.45
CA THR A 392 -11.42 -6.15 -14.30
C THR A 392 -10.00 -6.64 -14.06
N GLY A 393 -8.99 -5.76 -14.02
CA GLY A 393 -7.63 -6.13 -13.61
C GLY A 393 -7.58 -6.86 -12.25
N ILE A 394 -8.31 -6.34 -11.26
CA ILE A 394 -8.45 -6.94 -9.93
C ILE A 394 -9.16 -8.30 -10.01
N ARG A 395 -10.20 -8.44 -10.82
CA ARG A 395 -10.96 -9.69 -11.04
C ARG A 395 -10.10 -10.77 -11.70
N GLU A 396 -9.32 -10.40 -12.71
CA GLU A 396 -8.47 -11.29 -13.50
C GLU A 396 -7.18 -11.71 -12.76
N ALA A 397 -6.59 -10.82 -11.96
CA ALA A 397 -5.40 -11.12 -11.16
C ALA A 397 -5.58 -12.32 -10.21
N GLY A 398 -4.55 -13.14 -10.06
CA GLY A 398 -4.58 -14.32 -9.19
C GLY A 398 -3.32 -15.17 -9.29
N ILE A 399 -3.09 -16.06 -8.32
CA ILE A 399 -1.93 -16.98 -8.36
C ILE A 399 -2.01 -17.81 -9.66
N ASP A 400 -0.85 -18.03 -10.29
CA ASP A 400 -0.66 -18.70 -11.57
C ASP A 400 -1.16 -17.95 -12.82
N VAL A 401 -1.82 -16.80 -12.70
CA VAL A 401 -2.25 -15.97 -13.84
C VAL A 401 -1.05 -15.24 -14.45
N ARG A 402 -1.00 -15.15 -15.79
CA ARG A 402 0.05 -14.41 -16.51
C ARG A 402 -0.25 -12.91 -16.53
N LEU A 403 0.77 -12.09 -16.33
CA LEU A 403 0.65 -10.63 -16.31
C LEU A 403 0.12 -10.08 -17.65
N CYS A 404 0.55 -10.65 -18.78
CA CYS A 404 0.02 -10.32 -20.11
C CYS A 404 -1.50 -10.48 -20.25
N ASP A 405 -2.09 -11.50 -19.62
CA ASP A 405 -3.53 -11.81 -19.74
C ASP A 405 -4.37 -10.77 -18.98
N VAL A 406 -3.87 -10.33 -17.82
CA VAL A 406 -4.47 -9.25 -17.03
C VAL A 406 -4.47 -7.95 -17.84
N GLY A 407 -3.37 -7.63 -18.53
CA GLY A 407 -3.28 -6.44 -19.38
C GLY A 407 -4.14 -6.47 -20.65
N GLU A 408 -4.34 -7.65 -21.24
CA GLU A 408 -5.25 -7.81 -22.37
C GLU A 408 -6.71 -7.59 -21.96
N ALA A 409 -7.15 -8.18 -20.84
CA ALA A 409 -8.51 -7.98 -20.31
C ALA A 409 -8.77 -6.55 -19.79
N ILE A 410 -7.76 -5.90 -19.21
CA ILE A 410 -7.83 -4.47 -18.85
C ILE A 410 -8.04 -3.62 -20.11
N GLN A 411 -7.29 -3.89 -21.18
CA GLN A 411 -7.43 -3.17 -22.44
C GLN A 411 -8.79 -3.41 -23.10
N GLU A 412 -9.25 -4.66 -23.19
CA GLU A 412 -10.56 -5.02 -23.76
C GLU A 412 -11.69 -4.22 -23.11
N VAL A 413 -11.73 -4.19 -21.78
CA VAL A 413 -12.75 -3.43 -21.05
C VAL A 413 -12.55 -1.93 -21.24
N MET A 414 -11.34 -1.39 -21.12
CA MET A 414 -11.13 0.05 -21.23
C MET A 414 -11.45 0.60 -22.63
N GLU A 415 -11.03 -0.10 -23.69
CA GLU A 415 -11.26 0.30 -25.08
C GLU A 415 -12.71 0.03 -25.55
N SER A 416 -13.54 -0.63 -24.74
CA SER A 416 -14.99 -0.76 -24.98
C SER A 416 -15.79 0.52 -24.66
N TYR A 417 -15.20 1.46 -23.89
CA TYR A 417 -15.86 2.71 -23.52
C TYR A 417 -15.55 3.85 -24.50
N GLU A 418 -16.60 4.59 -24.86
CA GLU A 418 -16.50 5.91 -25.49
C GLU A 418 -16.93 7.03 -24.54
N VAL A 419 -16.41 8.23 -24.78
CA VAL A 419 -16.69 9.45 -24.01
C VAL A 419 -16.72 10.67 -24.93
N GLU A 420 -17.80 11.44 -24.88
CA GLU A 420 -17.90 12.73 -25.57
C GLU A 420 -17.43 13.86 -24.65
N LEU A 421 -16.46 14.65 -25.11
CA LEU A 421 -15.99 15.85 -24.43
C LEU A 421 -16.02 17.02 -25.39
N ASP A 422 -16.70 18.09 -24.98
CA ASP A 422 -16.69 19.40 -25.65
C ASP A 422 -17.04 19.32 -27.15
N GLY A 423 -17.98 18.43 -27.52
CA GLY A 423 -18.46 18.20 -28.89
C GLY A 423 -17.65 17.19 -29.71
N LYS A 424 -16.81 16.37 -29.06
CA LYS A 424 -15.98 15.35 -29.73
C LYS A 424 -15.96 14.03 -28.96
N THR A 425 -16.24 12.93 -29.66
CA THR A 425 -16.13 11.56 -29.14
C THR A 425 -14.69 11.06 -29.12
N TYR A 426 -14.35 10.31 -28.07
CA TYR A 426 -13.08 9.61 -27.89
C TYR A 426 -13.36 8.19 -27.39
N GLN A 427 -12.74 7.18 -28.02
CA GLN A 427 -12.52 5.89 -27.36
C GLN A 427 -11.50 6.08 -26.24
N VAL A 428 -11.76 5.53 -25.05
CA VAL A 428 -10.81 5.59 -23.93
C VAL A 428 -9.63 4.67 -24.21
N LYS A 429 -8.40 5.18 -24.10
CA LYS A 429 -7.18 4.42 -24.40
C LYS A 429 -6.37 4.16 -23.13
N PRO A 430 -5.89 2.92 -22.90
CA PRO A 430 -4.88 2.66 -21.88
C PRO A 430 -3.62 3.48 -22.13
N ILE A 431 -3.01 4.02 -21.07
CA ILE A 431 -1.67 4.62 -21.14
C ILE A 431 -0.64 3.49 -21.18
N ARG A 432 -0.28 3.03 -22.39
CA ARG A 432 0.47 1.78 -22.63
C ARG A 432 1.87 1.68 -21.99
N ASN A 433 2.41 2.79 -21.48
CA ASN A 433 3.67 2.85 -20.74
C ASN A 433 3.51 3.29 -19.28
N LEU A 434 2.31 3.14 -18.71
CA LEU A 434 2.06 3.03 -17.28
C LEU A 434 1.57 1.61 -16.98
N ASN A 435 1.91 1.09 -15.81
CA ASN A 435 1.69 -0.31 -15.43
C ASN A 435 1.51 -0.39 -13.92
N GLY A 436 0.55 -1.19 -13.44
CA GLY A 436 0.58 -1.64 -12.04
C GLY A 436 1.85 -2.46 -11.74
N HIS A 437 2.07 -2.86 -10.50
CA HIS A 437 3.33 -3.49 -10.10
C HIS A 437 3.19 -4.39 -8.88
N SER A 438 4.13 -5.33 -8.70
CA SER A 438 4.29 -6.01 -7.42
C SER A 438 4.82 -5.03 -6.36
N VAL A 439 4.43 -5.25 -5.11
CA VAL A 439 4.80 -4.41 -3.94
C VAL A 439 5.50 -5.27 -2.89
N ALA A 440 6.53 -4.73 -2.22
CA ALA A 440 7.32 -5.45 -1.22
C ALA A 440 7.70 -4.54 -0.03
N PRO A 441 8.20 -5.10 1.10
CA PRO A 441 8.55 -4.31 2.28
C PRO A 441 9.52 -3.15 1.96
N TYR A 442 9.05 -1.92 2.20
CA TYR A 442 9.76 -0.67 1.90
C TYR A 442 10.15 -0.48 0.41
N ARG A 443 9.46 -1.16 -0.52
CA ARG A 443 9.74 -1.15 -1.94
C ARG A 443 8.44 -1.12 -2.74
N ILE A 444 8.10 0.07 -3.24
CA ILE A 444 6.86 0.32 -4.00
C ILE A 444 6.83 -0.53 -5.29
N HIS A 445 7.88 -0.44 -6.12
CA HIS A 445 8.06 -1.28 -7.31
C HIS A 445 8.96 -2.48 -7.01
N ALA A 446 8.36 -3.64 -6.73
CA ALA A 446 9.07 -4.86 -6.36
C ALA A 446 9.64 -5.69 -7.52
N GLY A 447 9.35 -5.30 -8.77
CA GLY A 447 10.07 -5.76 -9.97
C GLY A 447 9.23 -6.49 -11.01
N LYS A 448 8.01 -6.95 -10.69
CA LYS A 448 7.03 -7.37 -11.68
C LYS A 448 6.13 -6.19 -12.04
N THR A 449 5.81 -6.02 -13.32
CA THR A 449 4.88 -5.00 -13.82
C THR A 449 3.62 -5.65 -14.37
N VAL A 450 2.45 -5.18 -13.95
CA VAL A 450 1.12 -5.55 -14.44
C VAL A 450 0.81 -4.65 -15.63
N PRO A 451 0.88 -5.14 -16.88
CA PRO A 451 0.55 -4.33 -18.04
C PRO A 451 -0.93 -3.96 -18.03
N ILE A 452 -1.28 -2.85 -18.69
CA ILE A 452 -2.66 -2.42 -18.94
C ILE A 452 -3.02 -2.48 -20.43
N VAL A 453 -2.20 -3.21 -21.19
CA VAL A 453 -2.32 -3.50 -22.62
C VAL A 453 -1.89 -4.93 -22.91
N LYS A 454 -2.40 -5.52 -23.99
CA LYS A 454 -1.97 -6.82 -24.50
C LYS A 454 -0.52 -6.80 -25.01
N GLY A 455 0.11 -7.97 -25.05
CA GLY A 455 1.49 -8.14 -25.53
C GLY A 455 2.59 -7.89 -24.48
N GLY A 456 2.22 -7.78 -23.20
CA GLY A 456 3.19 -7.79 -22.09
C GLY A 456 3.83 -9.17 -21.86
N GLU A 457 4.64 -9.29 -20.81
CA GLU A 457 5.35 -10.54 -20.50
C GLU A 457 4.45 -11.63 -19.90
N ALA A 458 4.74 -12.88 -20.26
CA ALA A 458 4.03 -14.07 -19.75
C ALA A 458 4.48 -14.53 -18.35
N ILE A 459 5.16 -13.65 -17.59
CA ILE A 459 5.48 -13.87 -16.16
C ILE A 459 4.19 -14.07 -15.38
N LYS A 460 4.22 -14.93 -14.35
CA LYS A 460 3.07 -15.24 -13.50
C LYS A 460 3.07 -14.47 -12.19
N MET A 461 1.88 -14.22 -11.67
CA MET A 461 1.65 -13.82 -10.28
C MET A 461 1.78 -15.05 -9.35
N GLU A 462 2.37 -14.87 -8.17
CA GLU A 462 2.74 -15.93 -7.23
C GLU A 462 2.08 -15.79 -5.85
N GLU A 463 2.19 -16.83 -5.03
CA GLU A 463 1.56 -16.91 -3.71
C GLU A 463 2.25 -16.00 -2.68
N ASN A 464 1.46 -15.23 -1.93
CA ASN A 464 1.87 -14.18 -0.99
C ASN A 464 2.46 -12.90 -1.64
N GLU A 465 2.39 -12.73 -2.96
CA GLU A 465 2.70 -11.45 -3.60
C GLU A 465 1.61 -10.40 -3.33
N PHE A 466 2.03 -9.17 -3.09
CA PHE A 466 1.18 -7.99 -3.14
C PHE A 466 1.30 -7.36 -4.53
N PHE A 467 0.19 -6.85 -5.06
CA PHE A 467 0.17 -6.09 -6.30
C PHE A 467 -0.64 -4.81 -6.15
N ALA A 468 -0.07 -3.70 -6.58
CA ALA A 468 -0.80 -2.50 -6.97
C ALA A 468 -1.45 -2.77 -8.33
N ILE A 469 -2.78 -2.88 -8.35
CA ILE A 469 -3.55 -3.01 -9.59
C ILE A 469 -4.14 -1.63 -9.90
N GLU A 470 -3.38 -0.83 -10.63
CA GLU A 470 -3.81 0.45 -11.19
C GLU A 470 -4.05 0.36 -12.70
N THR A 471 -4.95 1.20 -13.21
CA THR A 471 -5.09 1.43 -14.65
C THR A 471 -5.27 2.92 -14.94
N PHE A 472 -4.82 3.34 -16.13
CA PHE A 472 -4.90 4.72 -16.58
C PHE A 472 -5.56 4.80 -17.95
N GLY A 473 -6.67 5.52 -18.03
CA GLY A 473 -7.35 5.84 -19.30
C GLY A 473 -7.06 7.26 -19.73
N SER A 474 -6.87 7.47 -21.04
CA SER A 474 -6.54 8.75 -21.66
C SER A 474 -7.39 9.01 -22.91
N THR A 475 -7.77 10.28 -23.11
CA THR A 475 -8.34 10.77 -24.38
C THR A 475 -7.26 11.23 -25.39
N GLY A 476 -5.98 11.12 -25.03
CA GLY A 476 -4.83 11.55 -25.82
C GLY A 476 -4.23 10.48 -26.73
N LYS A 477 -2.91 10.32 -26.64
CA LYS A 477 -2.14 9.30 -27.38
C LYS A 477 -2.12 7.94 -26.67
N GLY A 478 -2.60 7.84 -25.43
CA GLY A 478 -2.46 6.64 -24.60
C GLY A 478 -0.99 6.36 -24.29
N MET A 479 -0.20 7.42 -24.07
CA MET A 479 1.24 7.31 -23.79
C MET A 479 1.74 8.57 -23.07
N VAL A 480 2.48 8.39 -21.98
CA VAL A 480 3.06 9.49 -21.20
C VAL A 480 4.53 9.74 -21.54
N HIS A 481 4.98 10.96 -21.30
CA HIS A 481 6.37 11.38 -21.23
C HIS A 481 6.62 12.21 -19.96
N ASP A 482 7.88 12.35 -19.57
CA ASP A 482 8.28 13.29 -18.51
C ASP A 482 7.91 14.74 -18.90
N ASP A 483 7.33 15.50 -17.97
CA ASP A 483 7.12 16.94 -18.11
C ASP A 483 7.10 17.62 -16.72
N MET A 484 7.12 18.95 -16.71
CA MET A 484 7.03 19.80 -15.52
C MET A 484 8.20 19.63 -14.51
N ASP A 485 8.08 20.30 -13.36
CA ASP A 485 9.11 20.36 -12.33
C ASP A 485 9.08 19.08 -11.47
N CYS A 486 10.11 18.23 -11.59
CA CYS A 486 10.20 16.97 -10.83
C CYS A 486 10.00 17.20 -9.32
N SER A 487 9.15 16.39 -8.69
CA SER A 487 8.73 16.54 -7.29
C SER A 487 9.00 15.30 -6.44
N HIS A 488 8.90 14.11 -7.04
CA HIS A 488 9.08 12.81 -6.40
C HIS A 488 10.51 12.27 -6.59
N TYR A 489 11.03 11.63 -5.55
CA TYR A 489 12.37 11.04 -5.51
C TYR A 489 12.31 9.78 -4.65
N MET A 490 13.08 8.75 -5.00
CA MET A 490 13.17 7.52 -4.21
C MET A 490 14.62 7.03 -4.19
N LYS A 491 15.09 6.50 -3.06
CA LYS A 491 16.41 5.88 -3.00
C LYS A 491 16.38 4.57 -3.80
N ASN A 492 17.36 4.35 -4.69
CA ASN A 492 17.43 3.10 -5.44
C ASN A 492 17.61 1.91 -4.47
N PHE A 493 16.71 0.93 -4.55
CA PHE A 493 16.63 -0.17 -3.58
C PHE A 493 17.86 -1.10 -3.62
N GLU A 494 18.40 -1.36 -4.82
CA GLU A 494 19.55 -2.27 -5.00
C GLU A 494 20.89 -1.61 -4.65
N VAL A 495 20.92 -0.29 -4.48
CA VAL A 495 22.15 0.49 -4.29
C VAL A 495 22.54 0.56 -2.81
N GLY A 496 23.61 -0.16 -2.49
CA GLY A 496 24.28 -0.15 -1.18
C GLY A 496 25.05 1.15 -0.89
N HIS A 497 26.19 1.04 -0.19
CA HIS A 497 26.95 2.23 0.21
C HIS A 497 27.76 2.83 -0.95
N VAL A 498 27.40 4.04 -1.37
CA VAL A 498 28.15 4.83 -2.37
C VAL A 498 28.97 5.94 -1.68
N PRO A 499 30.30 6.04 -1.91
CA PRO A 499 31.18 7.00 -1.23
C PRO A 499 31.07 8.42 -1.81
N LEU A 500 30.11 9.20 -1.30
CA LEU A 500 29.87 10.59 -1.71
C LEU A 500 30.99 11.55 -1.27
N ARG A 501 31.54 12.31 -2.23
CA ARG A 501 32.57 13.33 -2.00
C ARG A 501 32.01 14.69 -1.52
N VAL A 502 30.75 15.00 -1.85
CA VAL A 502 30.12 16.30 -1.53
C VAL A 502 29.50 16.25 -0.13
N PRO A 503 29.96 17.07 0.85
CA PRO A 503 29.49 16.96 2.23
C PRO A 503 27.98 17.14 2.40
N ARG A 504 27.37 18.09 1.67
CA ARG A 504 25.90 18.30 1.70
C ARG A 504 25.12 17.12 1.09
N ALA A 505 25.66 16.43 0.10
CA ALA A 505 25.02 15.22 -0.45
C ALA A 505 25.07 14.07 0.56
N LYS A 506 26.19 13.91 1.29
CA LYS A 506 26.29 12.94 2.40
C LYS A 506 25.33 13.28 3.55
N GLN A 507 25.22 14.56 3.93
CA GLN A 507 24.24 15.00 4.94
C GLN A 507 22.79 14.72 4.50
N LEU A 508 22.43 15.05 3.25
CA LEU A 508 21.10 14.79 2.71
C LEU A 508 20.79 13.29 2.60
N LEU A 509 21.76 12.46 2.20
CA LEU A 509 21.60 11.01 2.15
C LEU A 509 21.36 10.41 3.55
N ASN A 510 22.01 10.94 4.60
CA ASN A 510 21.69 10.52 5.97
C ASN A 510 20.22 10.83 6.32
N VAL A 511 19.75 12.06 6.05
CA VAL A 511 18.34 12.46 6.26
C VAL A 511 17.38 11.53 5.50
N ILE A 512 17.70 11.18 4.24
CA ILE A 512 16.89 10.23 3.45
C ILE A 512 16.87 8.84 4.07
N ASN A 513 18.02 8.28 4.45
CA ASN A 513 18.09 6.96 5.10
C ASN A 513 17.35 6.93 6.45
N GLU A 514 17.40 8.01 7.23
CA GLU A 514 16.81 8.09 8.59
C GLU A 514 15.29 8.32 8.59
N ASN A 515 14.72 8.90 7.53
CA ASN A 515 13.31 9.30 7.48
C ASN A 515 12.48 8.56 6.42
N PHE A 516 13.10 8.08 5.33
CA PHE A 516 12.40 7.41 4.22
C PHE A 516 13.01 6.02 3.89
N GLY A 517 14.30 5.82 4.11
CA GLY A 517 14.97 4.55 3.81
C GLY A 517 15.02 4.32 2.29
N THR A 518 14.14 3.44 1.79
CA THR A 518 13.87 3.17 0.37
C THR A 518 12.46 3.55 -0.09
N LEU A 519 11.64 4.13 0.80
CA LEU A 519 10.35 4.73 0.43
C LEU A 519 10.55 6.00 -0.40
N ALA A 520 9.54 6.37 -1.18
CA ALA A 520 9.57 7.59 -1.98
C ALA A 520 9.26 8.82 -1.11
N PHE A 521 9.84 9.96 -1.48
CA PHE A 521 9.68 11.24 -0.80
C PHE A 521 9.58 12.39 -1.81
N CYS A 522 9.19 13.58 -1.34
CA CYS A 522 9.13 14.79 -2.17
C CYS A 522 9.88 15.96 -1.54
N ARG A 523 10.13 17.00 -2.35
CA ARG A 523 10.80 18.25 -1.90
C ARG A 523 10.14 18.84 -0.64
N ARG A 524 8.79 18.90 -0.60
CA ARG A 524 8.02 19.39 0.58
C ARG A 524 8.32 18.63 1.88
N TRP A 525 8.65 17.34 1.81
CA TRP A 525 8.99 16.56 3.02
C TRP A 525 10.41 16.85 3.51
N LEU A 526 11.35 17.15 2.61
CA LEU A 526 12.65 17.70 2.98
C LEU A 526 12.51 19.09 3.61
N ASP A 527 11.63 19.94 3.06
CA ASP A 527 11.31 21.26 3.62
C ASP A 527 10.71 21.13 5.05
N ARG A 528 9.77 20.18 5.26
CA ARG A 528 9.19 19.85 6.60
C ARG A 528 10.24 19.37 7.60
N LEU A 529 11.30 18.70 7.13
CA LEU A 529 12.47 18.29 7.91
C LEU A 529 13.54 19.40 8.05
N GLY A 530 13.18 20.66 7.79
CA GLY A 530 14.06 21.83 7.93
C GLY A 530 15.23 21.89 6.95
N GLN A 531 15.25 21.04 5.92
CA GLN A 531 16.32 21.06 4.92
C GLN A 531 16.18 22.30 4.05
N THR A 532 17.29 22.99 3.79
CA THR A 532 17.31 24.18 2.92
C THR A 532 18.47 24.12 1.94
N LYS A 533 18.30 24.74 0.76
CA LYS A 533 19.33 24.81 -0.31
C LYS A 533 19.86 23.43 -0.75
N TYR A 534 19.04 22.38 -0.61
CA TYR A 534 19.42 20.99 -0.85
C TYR A 534 19.35 20.55 -2.32
N LEU A 535 18.73 21.33 -3.23
CA LEU A 535 18.49 20.90 -4.62
C LEU A 535 19.76 20.42 -5.35
N LEU A 536 20.89 21.12 -5.20
CA LEU A 536 22.18 20.69 -5.77
C LEU A 536 22.71 19.42 -5.07
N ALA A 537 22.49 19.26 -3.77
CA ALA A 537 22.85 18.03 -3.06
C ALA A 537 22.00 16.84 -3.51
N LEU A 538 20.70 17.06 -3.76
CA LEU A 538 19.77 16.06 -4.29
C LEU A 538 20.15 15.66 -5.73
N LYS A 539 20.44 16.62 -6.60
CA LYS A 539 20.97 16.33 -7.95
C LYS A 539 22.24 15.48 -7.90
N ASN A 540 23.17 15.77 -6.99
CA ASN A 540 24.38 14.96 -6.79
C ASN A 540 24.10 13.52 -6.30
N LEU A 541 22.92 13.22 -5.75
CA LEU A 541 22.51 11.84 -5.43
C LEU A 541 21.93 11.13 -6.66
N CYS A 542 21.19 11.85 -7.51
CA CYS A 542 20.69 11.36 -8.79
C CYS A 542 21.84 11.11 -9.79
N ASP A 543 22.75 12.06 -9.94
CA ASP A 543 23.95 11.95 -10.79
C ASP A 543 24.89 10.80 -10.35
N ALA A 544 24.74 10.33 -9.11
CA ALA A 544 25.49 9.21 -8.53
C ALA A 544 24.70 7.88 -8.50
N GLY A 545 23.47 7.84 -9.03
CA GLY A 545 22.61 6.64 -9.03
C GLY A 545 22.15 6.17 -7.66
N VAL A 546 22.16 7.04 -6.63
CA VAL A 546 21.75 6.69 -5.26
C VAL A 546 20.27 6.99 -5.03
N VAL A 547 19.75 8.01 -5.70
CA VAL A 547 18.35 8.46 -5.59
C VAL A 547 17.82 8.72 -6.98
N ASP A 548 16.84 7.93 -7.41
CA ASP A 548 16.18 8.10 -8.70
C ASP A 548 15.12 9.20 -8.60
N SER A 549 15.00 9.99 -9.67
CA SER A 549 14.05 11.10 -9.78
C SER A 549 12.84 10.69 -10.60
N TYR A 550 11.64 10.91 -10.07
CA TYR A 550 10.37 10.57 -10.70
C TYR A 550 9.67 11.87 -11.11
N PRO A 551 9.81 12.33 -12.36
CA PRO A 551 9.09 13.50 -12.85
C PRO A 551 7.61 13.19 -13.09
N PRO A 552 6.74 14.20 -13.11
CA PRO A 552 5.36 14.08 -13.56
C PRO A 552 5.26 13.44 -14.95
N LEU A 553 4.35 12.48 -15.10
CA LEU A 553 4.16 11.72 -16.34
C LEU A 553 2.90 12.20 -17.06
N CYS A 554 3.06 12.74 -18.26
CA CYS A 554 2.01 13.47 -18.99
C CYS A 554 1.79 12.93 -20.41
N ASP A 555 0.52 12.72 -20.79
CA ASP A 555 0.11 12.56 -22.19
C ASP A 555 -0.06 13.97 -22.81
N ILE A 556 -0.46 14.06 -24.08
CA ILE A 556 -0.47 15.32 -24.83
C ILE A 556 -1.35 16.40 -24.19
N LYS A 557 -0.80 17.61 -24.11
CA LYS A 557 -1.50 18.80 -23.60
C LYS A 557 -2.86 18.98 -24.27
N GLY A 558 -3.90 19.09 -23.45
CA GLY A 558 -5.29 19.22 -23.89
C GLY A 558 -6.10 17.92 -23.89
N CYS A 559 -5.48 16.75 -23.62
CA CYS A 559 -6.23 15.56 -23.25
C CYS A 559 -6.53 15.50 -21.74
N TYR A 560 -7.33 14.52 -21.35
CA TYR A 560 -7.66 14.22 -19.96
C TYR A 560 -7.26 12.78 -19.66
N THR A 561 -6.78 12.54 -18.44
CA THR A 561 -6.42 11.20 -17.94
C THR A 561 -7.10 10.93 -16.60
N ALA A 562 -7.51 9.69 -16.38
CA ALA A 562 -8.07 9.19 -15.12
C ALA A 562 -7.30 7.93 -14.65
N GLN A 563 -7.22 7.72 -13.34
CA GLN A 563 -6.61 6.58 -12.64
C GLN A 563 -7.61 6.03 -11.60
N PHE A 564 -7.63 4.71 -11.44
CA PHE A 564 -8.20 4.02 -10.28
C PHE A 564 -7.30 2.84 -9.93
N GLU A 565 -7.18 2.53 -8.64
CA GLU A 565 -6.22 1.53 -8.17
C GLU A 565 -6.65 0.86 -6.86
N HIS A 566 -6.27 -0.42 -6.70
CA HIS A 566 -6.17 -1.05 -5.38
C HIS A 566 -4.94 -1.94 -5.22
N THR A 567 -4.29 -1.85 -4.04
CA THR A 567 -3.46 -2.95 -3.52
C THR A 567 -4.32 -4.19 -3.26
N ILE A 568 -3.92 -5.30 -3.87
CA ILE A 568 -4.39 -6.66 -3.58
C ILE A 568 -3.27 -7.51 -2.95
N LEU A 569 -3.65 -8.57 -2.24
CA LEU A 569 -2.76 -9.61 -1.75
C LEU A 569 -3.25 -10.99 -2.20
N LEU A 570 -2.32 -11.76 -2.75
CA LEU A 570 -2.56 -13.13 -3.22
C LEU A 570 -2.30 -14.13 -2.08
N ARG A 571 -3.19 -14.17 -1.07
CA ARG A 571 -3.06 -15.07 0.09
C ARG A 571 -3.13 -16.55 -0.36
N PRO A 572 -2.58 -17.51 0.41
CA PRO A 572 -2.54 -18.91 0.01
C PRO A 572 -3.91 -19.54 -0.29
N THR A 573 -4.96 -19.06 0.38
CA THR A 573 -6.35 -19.52 0.32
C THR A 573 -7.22 -18.72 -0.66
N VAL A 574 -7.11 -17.39 -0.66
CA VAL A 574 -8.00 -16.42 -1.34
C VAL A 574 -7.24 -15.18 -1.83
N LYS A 575 -7.85 -14.40 -2.73
CA LYS A 575 -7.41 -13.04 -3.05
C LYS A 575 -8.07 -12.05 -2.08
N GLU A 576 -7.32 -11.10 -1.54
CA GLU A 576 -7.86 -10.02 -0.70
C GLU A 576 -7.56 -8.66 -1.33
N VAL A 577 -8.60 -7.90 -1.69
CA VAL A 577 -8.48 -6.49 -2.10
C VAL A 577 -8.42 -5.66 -0.82
N ILE A 578 -7.24 -5.62 -0.20
CA ILE A 578 -7.04 -5.10 1.16
C ILE A 578 -7.51 -3.64 1.27
N SER A 579 -7.23 -2.85 0.23
CA SER A 579 -7.53 -1.42 0.15
C SER A 579 -8.99 -1.08 -0.26
N ARG A 580 -9.84 -2.08 -0.56
CA ARG A 580 -11.25 -1.83 -0.95
C ARG A 580 -12.00 -1.07 0.15
N GLY A 581 -12.83 -0.10 -0.25
CA GLY A 581 -13.74 0.65 0.63
C GLY A 581 -15.20 0.56 0.22
N ASP A 582 -16.04 1.38 0.85
CA ASP A 582 -17.47 1.53 0.52
C ASP A 582 -17.69 2.45 -0.72
N ASP A 583 -16.61 2.99 -1.28
CA ASP A 583 -16.58 4.13 -2.19
C ASP A 583 -16.06 3.82 -3.61
N TYR A 584 -15.04 2.96 -3.77
CA TYR A 584 -14.62 2.51 -5.10
C TYR A 584 -14.21 1.05 -5.27
#